data_AF-A0A0Q5JAQ7-F1
#
_entry.id   AF-A0A0Q5JAQ7-F1
#
_cell.length_a   1.000
_cell.length_b   1.000
_cell.length_c   1.000
_cell.angle_alpha   90.00
_cell.angle_beta   90.00
_cell.angle_gamma   90.00
#
_symmetry.space_group_name_H-M   'P 1'
#
loop_
_entity.id
_entity.type
_entity.pdbx_description
1 polymer ?
#
loop_
_entity_poly.entity_id
_entity_poly.type
_entity_poly.pdbx_seq_one_letter_code
_entity_poly.pdbx_strand_id
1 'polypeptide(L)'
;MRPPSAPRIAAAWPHPYATLLQALALAQANVAVHDAALARTLAELGEIDLPPGAPNAQDRPRLLAVAPLYFAAALEQAGVLPAAEQIAALFASGAITQPLGPGTQSLATFWRSRRERLSAAERNAIFQRVFEQPHFDRLMQALCTAIVAEADGRDMREDVALAATAQAVGEFLSQRADAMAAMAAREIVDNLNAALGMLRDRQLQLAFGVQSLWMLIGVANPGTAHSQAFAEQGRNGQQVLAWLAAQDLAMPLGLEAARAEDGAVMAAAQRWLLSLPQPAA
;
A
#
# COMPACT_ATOMS: atom_id res chain seq x y z
N MET A 1 -34.47 21.05 -40.06
CA MET A 1 -33.35 21.65 -39.28
C MET A 1 -32.87 20.62 -38.27
N ARG A 2 -31.63 20.12 -38.40
CA ARG A 2 -31.02 19.28 -37.35
C ARG A 2 -30.54 20.19 -36.22
N PRO A 3 -30.78 19.84 -34.94
CA PRO A 3 -30.23 20.62 -33.82
C PRO A 3 -28.70 20.57 -33.84
N PRO A 4 -28.02 21.65 -33.44
CA PRO A 4 -26.56 21.68 -33.35
C PRO A 4 -26.08 20.67 -32.30
N SER A 5 -25.20 19.76 -32.73
CA SER A 5 -24.51 18.80 -31.86
C SER A 5 -23.72 19.54 -30.79
N ALA A 6 -24.01 19.22 -29.52
CA ALA A 6 -23.30 19.76 -28.37
C ALA A 6 -21.79 19.47 -28.46
N PRO A 7 -20.92 20.39 -28.02
CA PRO A 7 -19.48 20.17 -28.01
C PRO A 7 -19.15 18.97 -27.10
N ARG A 8 -18.45 17.98 -27.65
CA ARG A 8 -17.85 16.90 -26.87
C ARG A 8 -16.84 17.52 -25.91
N ILE A 9 -17.20 17.60 -24.62
CA ILE A 9 -16.25 17.95 -23.56
C ILE A 9 -15.13 16.90 -23.63
N ALA A 10 -13.91 17.35 -23.96
CA ALA A 10 -12.75 16.48 -23.99
C ALA A 10 -12.57 15.86 -22.60
N ALA A 11 -12.61 14.52 -22.53
CA ALA A 11 -12.36 13.80 -21.29
C ALA A 11 -10.99 14.24 -20.72
N ALA A 12 -10.96 14.63 -19.45
CA ALA A 12 -9.72 14.98 -18.78
C ALA A 12 -8.75 13.80 -18.88
N TRP A 13 -7.53 14.06 -19.36
CA TRP A 13 -6.51 13.03 -19.48
C TRP A 13 -6.21 12.45 -18.10
N PRO A 14 -6.23 11.13 -17.92
CA PRO A 14 -5.92 10.52 -16.64
C PRO A 14 -4.49 10.87 -16.24
N HIS A 15 -4.33 11.33 -15.01
CA HIS A 15 -3.01 11.66 -14.46
C HIS A 15 -2.10 10.42 -14.50
N PRO A 16 -0.83 10.50 -14.94
CA PRO A 16 0.04 9.35 -15.22
C PRO A 16 0.28 8.44 -14.00
N TYR A 17 0.05 8.97 -12.79
CA TYR A 17 0.21 8.26 -11.53
C TYR A 17 -1.12 8.05 -10.78
N ALA A 18 -2.27 8.19 -11.45
CA ALA A 18 -3.60 8.13 -10.80
C ALA A 18 -3.77 6.89 -9.91
N THR A 19 -3.37 5.72 -10.39
CA THR A 19 -3.52 4.47 -9.63
C THR A 19 -2.59 4.39 -8.41
N LEU A 20 -1.40 4.99 -8.48
CA LEU A 20 -0.47 5.05 -7.33
C LEU A 20 -1.05 5.97 -6.24
N LEU A 21 -1.66 7.08 -6.65
CA LEU A 21 -2.28 8.03 -5.72
C LEU A 21 -3.56 7.50 -5.11
N GLN A 22 -4.33 6.71 -5.85
CA GLN A 22 -5.47 5.97 -5.29
C GLN A 22 -5.01 4.96 -4.24
N ALA A 23 -3.91 4.23 -4.48
CA ALA A 23 -3.34 3.30 -3.52
C ALA A 23 -2.87 4.00 -2.23
N LEU A 24 -2.19 5.13 -2.39
CA LEU A 24 -1.75 5.97 -1.27
C LEU A 24 -2.95 6.53 -0.49
N ALA A 25 -3.98 7.01 -1.18
CA ALA A 25 -5.20 7.50 -0.54
C ALA A 25 -5.92 6.38 0.24
N LEU A 26 -5.97 5.16 -0.30
CA LEU A 26 -6.48 3.98 0.41
C LEU A 26 -5.63 3.67 1.65
N ALA A 27 -4.31 3.79 1.57
CA ALA A 27 -3.42 3.55 2.71
C ALA A 27 -3.67 4.58 3.82
N GLN A 28 -3.79 5.86 3.46
CA GLN A 28 -4.12 6.95 4.38
C GLN A 28 -5.51 6.76 5.01
N ALA A 29 -6.50 6.34 4.23
CA ALA A 29 -7.84 6.06 4.74
C ALA A 29 -7.83 4.92 5.77
N ASN A 30 -7.13 3.82 5.49
CA ASN A 30 -7.03 2.69 6.41
C ASN A 30 -6.32 3.07 7.72
N VAL A 31 -5.25 3.86 7.66
CA VAL A 31 -4.58 4.40 8.85
C VAL A 31 -5.53 5.30 9.66
N ALA A 32 -6.29 6.18 9.00
CA ALA A 32 -7.24 7.05 9.69
C ALA A 32 -8.37 6.26 10.38
N VAL A 33 -8.88 5.20 9.74
CA VAL A 33 -9.88 4.30 10.34
C VAL A 33 -9.30 3.55 11.54
N HIS A 34 -8.05 3.08 11.45
CA HIS A 34 -7.34 2.47 12.58
C HIS A 34 -7.22 3.44 13.76
N ASP A 35 -6.76 4.67 13.53
CA ASP A 35 -6.59 5.67 14.59
C ASP A 35 -7.92 6.03 15.26
N ALA A 36 -9.00 6.14 14.47
CA ALA A 36 -10.34 6.36 15.01
C ALA A 36 -10.86 5.15 15.81
N ALA A 37 -10.51 3.92 15.42
CA ALA A 37 -10.83 2.72 16.20
C ALA A 37 -10.06 2.70 17.52
N LEU A 38 -8.75 2.96 17.50
CA LEU A 38 -7.91 3.03 18.70
C LEU A 38 -8.39 4.13 19.66
N ALA A 39 -8.69 5.33 19.15
CA ALA A 39 -9.19 6.42 19.96
C ALA A 39 -10.53 6.08 20.65
N ARG A 40 -11.43 5.37 19.97
CA ARG A 40 -12.67 4.85 20.58
C ARG A 40 -12.39 3.83 21.67
N THR A 41 -11.53 2.84 21.41
CA THR A 41 -11.14 1.85 22.42
C THR A 41 -10.51 2.53 23.65
N LEU A 42 -9.65 3.52 23.46
CA LEU A 42 -9.04 4.28 24.57
C LEU A 42 -10.08 5.11 25.35
N ALA A 43 -11.09 5.65 24.68
CA ALA A 43 -12.20 6.35 25.33
C ALA A 43 -13.14 5.39 26.09
N GLU A 44 -13.21 4.13 25.67
CA GLU A 44 -14.02 3.05 26.25
C GLU A 44 -13.31 2.28 27.38
N LEU A 45 -12.03 2.56 27.68
CA LEU A 45 -11.23 1.89 28.73
C LEU A 45 -11.68 2.18 30.19
N GLY A 46 -12.97 2.37 30.42
CA GLY A 46 -13.63 2.11 31.69
C GLY A 46 -14.16 0.66 31.72
N GLU A 47 -13.37 -0.26 32.27
CA GLU A 47 -13.68 -1.67 32.62
C GLU A 47 -14.26 -2.59 31.53
N ILE A 48 -13.45 -3.43 30.87
CA ILE A 48 -13.90 -4.76 30.37
C ILE A 48 -12.76 -5.80 30.43
N ASP A 49 -13.06 -6.93 31.08
CA ASP A 49 -12.28 -8.18 31.09
C ASP A 49 -12.80 -9.11 29.97
N LEU A 50 -11.92 -9.71 29.14
CA LEU A 50 -12.30 -10.57 28.01
C LEU A 50 -11.59 -11.93 28.07
N PRO A 51 -12.32 -13.06 27.87
CA PRO A 51 -11.76 -14.41 27.88
C PRO A 51 -10.98 -14.74 26.58
N PRO A 52 -10.00 -15.67 26.62
CA PRO A 52 -9.12 -15.97 25.49
C PRO A 52 -9.69 -17.04 24.53
N GLY A 53 -9.38 -16.95 23.22
CA GLY A 53 -9.33 -18.15 22.36
C GLY A 53 -9.78 -18.07 20.88
N ALA A 54 -10.33 -16.96 20.39
CA ALA A 54 -10.67 -16.80 18.97
C ALA A 54 -10.28 -15.39 18.49
N PRO A 55 -10.01 -15.17 17.18
CA PRO A 55 -9.84 -13.84 16.65
C PRO A 55 -11.08 -13.02 17.00
N ASN A 56 -10.92 -12.04 17.88
CA ASN A 56 -12.04 -11.29 18.42
C ASN A 56 -12.17 -9.96 17.65
N ALA A 57 -13.23 -9.19 17.90
CA ALA A 57 -13.39 -7.86 17.29
C ALA A 57 -12.19 -6.90 17.50
N GLN A 58 -11.25 -7.23 18.39
CA GLN A 58 -10.01 -6.49 18.66
C GLN A 58 -8.89 -6.78 17.64
N ASP A 59 -8.99 -7.83 16.83
CA ASP A 59 -8.01 -8.14 15.78
C ASP A 59 -8.24 -7.34 14.50
N ARG A 60 -9.47 -6.87 14.27
CA ARG A 60 -9.81 -6.05 13.11
C ARG A 60 -9.01 -4.74 13.06
N PRO A 61 -8.88 -3.96 14.15
CA PRO A 61 -7.95 -2.82 14.19
C PRO A 61 -6.52 -3.20 13.76
N ARG A 62 -5.98 -4.33 14.24
CA ARG A 62 -4.62 -4.77 13.87
C ARG A 62 -4.50 -5.04 12.37
N LEU A 63 -5.48 -5.70 11.77
CA LEU A 63 -5.51 -5.99 10.33
C LEU A 63 -5.64 -4.71 9.48
N LEU A 64 -6.33 -3.68 9.96
CA LEU A 64 -6.45 -2.40 9.23
C LEU A 64 -5.10 -1.71 8.97
N ALA A 65 -4.13 -1.88 9.88
CA ALA A 65 -2.79 -1.32 9.71
C ALA A 65 -1.91 -2.12 8.73
N VAL A 66 -2.25 -3.38 8.44
CA VAL A 66 -1.41 -4.27 7.63
C VAL A 66 -1.41 -3.88 6.16
N ALA A 67 -2.57 -3.56 5.59
CA ALA A 67 -2.64 -3.18 4.18
C ALA A 67 -1.77 -1.93 3.85
N PRO A 68 -1.84 -0.83 4.63
CA PRO A 68 -0.89 0.29 4.49
C PRO A 68 0.58 -0.12 4.64
N LEU A 69 0.92 -0.98 5.61
CA LEU A 69 2.29 -1.46 5.81
C LEU A 69 2.81 -2.29 4.63
N TYR A 70 1.95 -3.12 4.03
CA TYR A 70 2.34 -3.93 2.86
C TYR A 70 2.67 -3.04 1.66
N PHE A 71 1.81 -2.05 1.40
CA PHE A 71 2.06 -1.06 0.36
C PHE A 71 3.34 -0.27 0.62
N ALA A 72 3.55 0.14 1.88
CA ALA A 72 4.75 0.86 2.29
C ALA A 72 6.02 0.03 2.09
N ALA A 73 6.01 -1.25 2.48
CA ALA A 73 7.12 -2.17 2.27
C ALA A 73 7.46 -2.33 0.78
N ALA A 74 6.44 -2.40 -0.07
CA ALA A 74 6.65 -2.47 -1.52
C ALA A 74 7.23 -1.17 -2.10
N LEU A 75 6.82 0.02 -1.61
CA LEU A 75 7.41 1.29 -2.02
C LEU A 75 8.83 1.50 -1.47
N GLU A 76 9.15 0.92 -0.31
CA GLU A 76 10.52 0.86 0.21
C GLU A 76 11.40 0.02 -0.73
N GLN A 77 10.95 -1.17 -1.14
CA GLN A 77 11.65 -2.02 -2.11
C GLN A 77 11.76 -1.35 -3.49
N ALA A 78 10.75 -0.56 -3.87
CA ALA A 78 10.80 0.26 -5.07
C ALA A 78 11.83 1.40 -5.00
N GLY A 79 12.39 1.69 -3.82
CA GLY A 79 13.40 2.73 -3.61
C GLY A 79 12.83 4.15 -3.50
N VAL A 80 11.53 4.30 -3.21
CA VAL A 80 10.88 5.63 -3.14
C VAL A 80 11.51 6.51 -2.05
N LEU A 81 11.58 6.02 -0.81
CA LEU A 81 12.17 6.78 0.30
C LEU A 81 13.68 6.99 0.11
N PRO A 82 14.49 5.96 -0.23
CA PRO A 82 15.90 6.18 -0.55
C PRO A 82 16.14 7.23 -1.64
N ALA A 83 15.34 7.22 -2.73
CA ALA A 83 15.47 8.22 -3.79
C ALA A 83 15.14 9.63 -3.29
N ALA A 84 14.06 9.77 -2.51
CA ALA A 84 13.68 11.05 -1.93
C ALA A 84 14.75 11.60 -0.99
N GLU A 85 15.37 10.75 -0.15
CA GLU A 85 16.50 11.14 0.70
C GLU A 85 17.69 11.63 -0.13
N GLN A 86 18.07 10.87 -1.16
CA GLN A 86 19.22 11.20 -1.99
C GLN A 86 19.01 12.52 -2.74
N ILE A 87 17.81 12.74 -3.28
CA ILE A 87 17.49 13.98 -3.99
C ILE A 87 17.40 15.17 -3.04
N ALA A 88 16.79 14.99 -1.86
CA ALA A 88 16.78 16.02 -0.82
C ALA A 88 18.20 16.36 -0.33
N ALA A 89 19.10 15.38 -0.26
CA ALA A 89 20.51 15.59 0.06
C ALA A 89 21.23 16.42 -1.02
N LEU A 90 21.04 16.08 -2.30
CA LEU A 90 21.60 16.83 -3.43
C LEU A 90 21.08 18.27 -3.48
N PHE A 91 19.81 18.47 -3.14
CA PHE A 91 19.25 19.81 -2.99
C PHE A 91 19.94 20.57 -1.85
N ALA A 92 20.04 19.95 -0.66
CA ALA A 92 20.61 20.58 0.52
C ALA A 92 22.12 20.89 0.40
N SER A 93 22.86 20.11 -0.41
CA SER A 93 24.27 20.38 -0.71
C SER A 93 24.49 21.47 -1.77
N GLY A 94 23.42 21.94 -2.43
CA GLY A 94 23.50 22.89 -3.53
C GLY A 94 23.90 22.27 -4.87
N ALA A 95 23.89 20.93 -5.00
CA ALA A 95 24.19 20.24 -6.25
C ALA A 95 23.09 20.45 -7.32
N ILE A 96 21.85 20.67 -6.89
CA ILE A 96 20.74 21.04 -7.79
C ILE A 96 20.74 22.56 -7.92
N THR A 97 21.21 23.07 -9.07
CA THR A 97 21.34 24.51 -9.34
C THR A 97 20.17 25.08 -10.13
N GLN A 98 19.29 24.22 -10.67
CA GLN A 98 18.12 24.63 -11.42
C GLN A 98 17.03 25.20 -10.51
N PRO A 99 16.25 26.20 -10.96
CA PRO A 99 15.14 26.74 -10.19
C PRO A 99 13.99 25.71 -10.12
N LEU A 100 13.72 25.18 -8.93
CA LEU A 100 12.65 24.18 -8.71
C LEU A 100 11.29 24.81 -8.35
N GLY A 101 11.20 26.13 -8.29
CA GLY A 101 9.96 26.84 -7.96
C GLY A 101 9.39 26.45 -6.58
N PRO A 102 8.06 26.24 -6.47
CA PRO A 102 7.41 25.86 -5.21
C PRO A 102 7.92 24.56 -4.57
N GLY A 103 8.45 23.62 -5.36
CA GLY A 103 8.96 22.33 -4.88
C GLY A 103 10.18 22.44 -3.94
N THR A 104 10.87 23.59 -3.94
CA THR A 104 12.00 23.87 -3.04
C THR A 104 11.63 23.74 -1.56
N GLN A 105 10.45 24.21 -1.16
CA GLN A 105 10.00 24.17 0.23
C GLN A 105 9.76 22.73 0.69
N SER A 106 9.19 21.88 -0.18
CA SER A 106 8.95 20.47 0.12
C SER A 106 10.27 19.72 0.33
N LEU A 107 11.26 19.92 -0.56
CA LEU A 107 12.60 19.33 -0.42
C LEU A 107 13.30 19.78 0.86
N ALA A 108 13.29 21.09 1.14
CA ALA A 108 13.90 21.64 2.36
C ALA A 108 13.22 21.12 3.63
N THR A 109 11.91 20.91 3.60
CA THR A 109 11.15 20.39 4.75
C THR A 109 11.43 18.91 4.97
N PHE A 110 11.40 18.11 3.91
CA PHE A 110 11.71 16.68 3.96
C PHE A 110 13.14 16.40 4.44
N TRP A 111 14.11 17.21 3.99
CA TRP A 111 15.49 17.12 4.44
C TRP A 111 15.64 17.45 5.93
N ARG A 112 14.97 18.50 6.43
CA ARG A 112 15.07 18.91 7.84
C ARG A 112 14.47 17.89 8.79
N SER A 113 13.34 17.28 8.44
CA SER A 113 12.66 16.29 9.29
C SER A 113 13.32 14.90 9.29
N ARG A 114 14.41 14.68 8.53
CA ARG A 114 15.04 13.35 8.39
C ARG A 114 15.48 12.69 9.69
N ARG A 115 15.75 13.47 10.75
CA ARG A 115 16.19 12.96 12.05
C ARG A 115 15.02 12.58 12.96
N GLU A 116 13.82 13.02 12.61
CA GLU A 116 12.59 12.76 13.36
C GLU A 116 11.83 11.55 12.79
N ARG A 117 12.21 11.10 11.59
CA ARG A 117 11.60 9.99 10.86
C ARG A 117 12.29 8.67 11.18
N LEU A 118 11.53 7.57 11.15
CA LEU A 118 12.07 6.21 11.19
C LEU A 118 13.15 6.01 10.12
N SER A 119 14.30 5.49 10.53
CA SER A 119 15.39 5.11 9.64
C SER A 119 15.01 3.92 8.74
N ALA A 120 15.78 3.71 7.66
CA ALA A 120 15.57 2.56 6.78
C ALA A 120 15.70 1.22 7.53
N ALA A 121 16.62 1.12 8.49
CA ALA A 121 16.80 -0.08 9.30
C ALA A 121 15.58 -0.35 10.20
N GLU A 122 15.02 0.67 10.84
CA GLU A 122 13.82 0.54 11.67
C GLU A 122 12.60 0.14 10.85
N ARG A 123 12.37 0.81 9.70
CA ARG A 123 11.27 0.44 8.79
C ARG A 123 11.39 -1.00 8.32
N ASN A 124 12.59 -1.42 7.90
CA ASN A 124 12.84 -2.80 7.47
C ASN A 124 12.62 -3.82 8.60
N ALA A 125 13.05 -3.51 9.83
CA ALA A 125 12.79 -4.38 10.98
C ALA A 125 11.28 -4.55 11.24
N ILE A 126 10.50 -3.47 11.10
CA ILE A 126 9.03 -3.53 11.22
C ILE A 126 8.44 -4.40 10.10
N PHE A 127 8.83 -4.19 8.84
CA PHE A 127 8.32 -4.97 7.71
C PHE A 127 8.64 -6.47 7.85
N GLN A 128 9.87 -6.80 8.23
CA GLN A 128 10.31 -8.19 8.42
C GLN A 128 9.56 -8.88 9.55
N ARG A 129 9.26 -8.15 10.64
CA ARG A 129 8.47 -8.69 11.74
C ARG A 129 7.02 -8.97 11.34
N VAL A 130 6.41 -8.11 10.53
CA VAL A 130 5.00 -8.25 10.12
C VAL A 130 4.82 -9.30 9.02
N PHE A 131 5.66 -9.27 7.99
CA PHE A 131 5.49 -10.08 6.79
C PHE A 131 6.41 -11.31 6.71
N GLU A 132 7.38 -11.51 7.61
CA GLU A 132 8.25 -12.70 7.69
C GLU A 132 8.34 -13.55 6.39
N GLN A 133 9.12 -13.07 5.42
CA GLN A 133 9.28 -13.78 4.16
C GLN A 133 10.16 -15.04 4.37
N PRO A 134 9.88 -16.17 3.67
CA PRO A 134 8.90 -16.34 2.59
C PRO A 134 7.53 -16.87 3.05
N HIS A 135 7.25 -16.88 4.37
CA HIS A 135 6.04 -17.52 4.88
C HIS A 135 4.78 -16.74 4.46
N PHE A 136 4.78 -15.42 4.64
CA PHE A 136 3.67 -14.57 4.18
C PHE A 136 3.40 -14.71 2.68
N ASP A 137 4.43 -14.75 1.85
CA ASP A 137 4.26 -14.82 0.39
C ASP A 137 3.46 -16.07 -0.02
N ARG A 138 3.69 -17.21 0.67
CA ARG A 138 2.92 -18.44 0.45
C ARG A 138 1.46 -18.30 0.88
N LEU A 139 1.21 -17.67 2.04
CA LEU A 139 -0.14 -17.44 2.52
C LEU A 139 -0.91 -16.48 1.60
N MET A 140 -0.26 -15.38 1.18
CA MET A 140 -0.82 -14.40 0.26
C MET A 140 -1.09 -14.99 -1.12
N GLN A 141 -0.21 -15.88 -1.61
CA GLN A 141 -0.43 -16.62 -2.84
C GLN A 141 -1.63 -17.57 -2.74
N ALA A 142 -1.77 -18.30 -1.64
CA ALA A 142 -2.91 -19.18 -1.42
C ALA A 142 -4.23 -18.39 -1.37
N LEU A 143 -4.25 -17.26 -0.66
CA LEU A 143 -5.40 -16.37 -0.59
C LEU A 143 -5.77 -15.79 -1.96
N CYS A 144 -4.80 -15.23 -2.69
CA CYS A 144 -5.06 -14.70 -4.03
C CYS A 144 -5.58 -15.77 -4.99
N THR A 145 -5.06 -17.00 -4.89
CA THR A 145 -5.54 -18.13 -5.71
C THR A 145 -7.00 -18.48 -5.40
N ALA A 146 -7.37 -18.55 -4.12
CA ALA A 146 -8.76 -18.80 -3.72
C ALA A 146 -9.71 -17.67 -4.16
N ILE A 147 -9.28 -16.41 -4.03
CA ILE A 147 -10.06 -15.25 -4.51
C ILE A 147 -10.32 -15.32 -6.02
N VAL A 148 -9.34 -15.74 -6.81
CA VAL A 148 -9.50 -15.86 -8.28
C VAL A 148 -10.42 -17.04 -8.62
N ALA A 149 -10.33 -18.16 -7.90
CA ALA A 149 -11.18 -19.33 -8.13
C ALA A 149 -12.67 -19.00 -7.98
N GLU A 150 -13.04 -18.11 -7.04
CA GLU A 150 -14.42 -17.61 -6.91
C GLU A 150 -14.97 -16.94 -8.19
N ALA A 151 -14.10 -16.39 -9.04
CA ALA A 151 -14.51 -15.77 -10.30
C ALA A 151 -14.81 -16.81 -11.40
N ASP A 152 -14.19 -17.99 -11.34
CA ASP A 152 -14.29 -19.04 -12.37
C ASP A 152 -15.52 -19.94 -12.18
N GLY A 153 -16.04 -20.02 -10.96
CA GLY A 153 -17.26 -20.75 -10.65
C GLY A 153 -17.38 -20.99 -9.16
N ARG A 154 -18.50 -20.56 -8.57
CA ARG A 154 -18.72 -20.68 -7.13
C ARG A 154 -19.25 -22.07 -6.79
N ASP A 155 -18.45 -22.84 -6.06
CA ASP A 155 -18.87 -24.10 -5.45
C ASP A 155 -18.49 -24.14 -3.96
N MET A 156 -19.05 -25.11 -3.23
CA MET A 156 -18.79 -25.26 -1.79
C MET A 156 -17.30 -25.45 -1.47
N ARG A 157 -16.51 -26.00 -2.39
CA ARG A 157 -15.08 -26.24 -2.17
C ARG A 157 -14.31 -24.92 -2.24
N GLU A 158 -14.62 -24.07 -3.21
CA GLU A 158 -13.97 -22.76 -3.33
C GLU A 158 -14.36 -21.82 -2.18
N ASP A 159 -15.63 -21.83 -1.74
CA ASP A 159 -16.09 -21.08 -0.56
C ASP A 159 -15.28 -21.49 0.70
N VAL A 160 -15.08 -22.81 0.91
CA VAL A 160 -14.29 -23.34 2.04
C VAL A 160 -12.80 -23.01 1.90
N ALA A 161 -12.24 -23.07 0.69
CA ALA A 161 -10.85 -22.71 0.43
C ALA A 161 -10.58 -21.22 0.69
N LEU A 162 -11.50 -20.35 0.26
CA LEU A 162 -11.43 -18.92 0.55
C LEU A 162 -11.48 -18.64 2.05
N ALA A 163 -12.44 -19.24 2.76
CA ALA A 163 -12.56 -19.07 4.21
C ALA A 163 -11.28 -19.53 4.95
N ALA A 164 -10.76 -20.72 4.61
CA ALA A 164 -9.57 -21.28 5.25
C ALA A 164 -8.31 -20.44 4.98
N THR A 165 -8.11 -19.98 3.75
CA THR A 165 -6.93 -19.16 3.40
C THR A 165 -7.02 -17.75 3.98
N ALA A 166 -8.21 -17.14 3.99
CA ALA A 166 -8.45 -15.85 4.62
C ALA A 166 -8.20 -15.90 6.14
N GLN A 167 -8.69 -16.96 6.81
CA GLN A 167 -8.44 -17.17 8.24
C GLN A 167 -6.95 -17.35 8.52
N ALA A 168 -6.24 -18.17 7.74
CA ALA A 168 -4.80 -18.39 7.92
C ALA A 168 -3.97 -17.10 7.77
N VAL A 169 -4.28 -16.27 6.76
CA VAL A 169 -3.62 -14.96 6.58
C VAL A 169 -4.00 -14.01 7.73
N GLY A 170 -5.28 -13.96 8.11
CA GLY A 170 -5.79 -13.10 9.18
C GLY A 170 -5.13 -13.41 10.53
N GLU A 171 -5.07 -14.69 10.92
CA GLU A 171 -4.43 -15.13 12.16
C GLU A 171 -2.92 -14.85 12.16
N PHE A 172 -2.24 -15.14 11.04
CA PHE A 172 -0.81 -14.87 10.92
C PHE A 172 -0.49 -13.38 11.12
N LEU A 173 -1.27 -12.50 10.49
CA LEU A 173 -1.06 -11.06 10.52
C LEU A 173 -1.49 -10.42 11.84
N SER A 174 -2.62 -10.83 12.44
CA SER A 174 -3.12 -10.25 13.70
C SER A 174 -2.18 -10.48 14.87
N GLN A 175 -1.40 -11.58 14.84
CA GLN A 175 -0.37 -11.88 15.82
C GLN A 175 0.89 -11.02 15.67
N ARG A 176 1.13 -10.43 14.49
CA ARG A 176 2.38 -9.71 14.16
C ARG A 176 2.18 -8.20 13.98
N ALA A 177 0.97 -7.76 13.67
CA ALA A 177 0.58 -6.36 13.56
C ALA A 177 0.22 -5.77 14.93
N ASP A 178 1.24 -5.64 15.79
CA ASP A 178 1.06 -5.01 17.11
C ASP A 178 0.87 -3.49 17.02
N ALA A 179 0.63 -2.85 18.17
CA ALA A 179 0.41 -1.41 18.26
C ALA A 179 1.59 -0.58 17.70
N MET A 180 2.84 -1.05 17.85
CA MET A 180 4.01 -0.37 17.31
C MET A 180 4.02 -0.41 15.77
N ALA A 181 3.69 -1.56 15.18
CA ALA A 181 3.56 -1.68 13.73
C ALA A 181 2.47 -0.73 13.20
N ALA A 182 1.34 -0.65 13.91
CA ALA A 182 0.24 0.23 13.52
C ALA A 182 0.59 1.72 13.61
N MET A 183 1.27 2.15 14.69
CA MET A 183 1.77 3.52 14.81
C MET A 183 2.80 3.85 13.72
N ALA A 184 3.71 2.91 13.44
CA ALA A 184 4.70 3.09 12.38
C ALA A 184 4.05 3.17 10.99
N ALA A 185 2.96 2.45 10.75
CA ALA A 185 2.23 2.49 9.47
C ALA A 185 1.86 3.93 9.10
N ARG A 186 1.34 4.70 10.07
CA ARG A 186 1.00 6.12 9.86
C ARG A 186 2.20 6.94 9.44
N GLU A 187 3.26 6.91 10.25
CA GLU A 187 4.45 7.71 10.00
C GLU A 187 5.09 7.37 8.66
N ILE A 188 5.18 6.07 8.33
CA ILE A 188 5.75 5.61 7.06
C ILE A 188 4.88 6.06 5.88
N VAL A 189 3.55 5.97 5.97
CA VAL A 189 2.64 6.42 4.91
C VAL A 189 2.71 7.93 4.71
N ASP A 190 2.80 8.72 5.78
CA ASP A 190 2.96 10.17 5.70
C ASP A 190 4.30 10.55 5.04
N ASN A 191 5.37 9.85 5.39
CA ASN A 191 6.69 10.01 4.77
C ASN A 191 6.68 9.64 3.28
N LEU A 192 5.99 8.56 2.91
CA LEU A 192 5.81 8.16 1.51
C LEU A 192 4.98 9.16 0.73
N ASN A 193 3.92 9.73 1.33
CA ASN A 193 3.13 10.78 0.70
C ASN A 193 3.97 12.04 0.42
N ALA A 194 4.78 12.48 1.39
CA ALA A 194 5.69 13.60 1.21
C ALA A 194 6.73 13.30 0.11
N ALA A 195 7.35 12.12 0.15
CA ALA A 195 8.31 11.69 -0.86
C ALA A 195 7.72 11.64 -2.28
N LEU A 196 6.57 10.99 -2.45
CA LEU A 196 5.88 10.91 -3.74
C LEU A 196 5.42 12.28 -4.23
N GLY A 197 4.97 13.17 -3.34
CA GLY A 197 4.65 14.55 -3.67
C GLY A 197 5.83 15.29 -4.31
N MET A 198 7.02 15.17 -3.73
CA MET A 198 8.25 15.77 -4.27
C MET A 198 8.70 15.10 -5.56
N LEU A 199 8.81 13.77 -5.60
CA LEU A 199 9.34 13.03 -6.76
C LEU A 199 8.44 13.17 -8.01
N ARG A 200 7.17 13.50 -7.81
CA ARG A 200 6.22 13.80 -8.90
C ARG A 200 6.32 15.24 -9.42
N ASP A 201 7.05 16.12 -8.75
CA ASP A 201 7.22 17.50 -9.20
C ASP A 201 7.89 17.55 -10.57
N ARG A 202 7.24 18.23 -11.52
CA ARG A 202 7.70 18.24 -12.91
C ARG A 202 9.00 19.04 -13.07
N GLN A 203 9.18 20.12 -12.32
CA GLN A 203 10.42 20.92 -12.38
C GLN A 203 11.60 20.12 -11.84
N LEU A 204 11.39 19.36 -10.76
CA LEU A 204 12.39 18.44 -10.25
C LEU A 204 12.77 17.37 -11.28
N GLN A 205 11.79 16.72 -11.90
CA GLN A 205 12.08 15.72 -12.95
C GLN A 205 12.84 16.35 -14.14
N LEU A 206 12.48 17.56 -14.55
CA LEU A 206 13.18 18.29 -15.61
C LEU A 206 14.61 18.65 -15.22
N ALA A 207 14.87 19.03 -13.96
CA ALA A 207 16.22 19.33 -13.46
C ALA A 207 17.16 18.11 -13.53
N PHE A 208 16.61 16.90 -13.41
CA PHE A 208 17.34 15.64 -13.58
C PHE A 208 17.28 15.09 -15.02
N GLY A 209 16.67 15.79 -15.97
CA GLY A 209 16.56 15.34 -17.36
C GLY A 209 15.67 14.11 -17.57
N VAL A 210 14.77 13.80 -16.62
CA VAL A 210 13.88 12.64 -16.67
C VAL A 210 12.43 13.02 -16.95
N GLN A 211 11.64 12.04 -17.41
CA GLN A 211 10.25 12.26 -17.82
C GLN A 211 9.22 11.65 -16.86
N SER A 212 9.68 10.90 -15.85
CA SER A 212 8.80 10.26 -14.89
C SER A 212 9.43 10.12 -13.52
N LEU A 213 8.58 9.95 -12.49
CA LEU A 213 9.04 9.67 -11.13
C LEU A 213 9.85 8.37 -11.06
N TRP A 214 9.50 7.35 -11.85
CA TRP A 214 10.21 6.06 -11.85
C TRP A 214 11.60 6.17 -12.45
N MET A 215 11.76 6.96 -13.53
CA MET A 215 13.09 7.29 -14.06
C MET A 215 13.90 8.11 -13.05
N LEU A 216 13.27 9.04 -12.34
CA LEU A 216 13.95 9.81 -11.28
C LEU A 216 14.45 8.90 -10.16
N ILE A 217 13.64 7.94 -9.71
CA ILE A 217 14.04 6.92 -8.74
C ILE A 217 15.20 6.09 -9.27
N GLY A 218 15.14 5.63 -10.53
CA GLY A 218 16.22 4.85 -11.14
C GLY A 218 17.54 5.63 -11.28
N VAL A 219 17.49 6.94 -11.55
CA VAL A 219 18.67 7.81 -11.56
C VAL A 219 19.26 7.97 -10.16
N ALA A 220 18.40 8.14 -9.14
CA ALA A 220 18.84 8.27 -7.76
C ALA A 220 19.37 6.95 -7.18
N ASN A 221 18.80 5.81 -7.62
CA ASN A 221 19.11 4.46 -7.15
C ASN A 221 19.31 3.50 -8.33
N PRO A 222 20.52 3.45 -8.95
CA PRO A 222 20.77 2.64 -10.15
C PRO A 222 20.62 1.12 -9.96
N GLY A 223 20.35 0.62 -8.74
CA GLY A 223 20.05 -0.78 -8.45
C GLY A 223 18.57 -1.17 -8.51
N THR A 224 17.63 -0.22 -8.67
CA THR A 224 16.19 -0.50 -8.60
C THR A 224 15.54 -0.63 -9.98
N ALA A 225 15.99 -1.61 -10.78
CA ALA A 225 15.51 -1.81 -12.15
C ALA A 225 13.99 -2.14 -12.28
N HIS A 226 13.32 -2.41 -11.15
CA HIS A 226 11.93 -2.86 -11.10
C HIS A 226 11.04 -2.02 -10.15
N SER A 227 11.39 -0.75 -9.90
CA SER A 227 10.65 0.12 -8.97
C SER A 227 9.14 0.16 -9.23
N GLN A 228 8.75 0.28 -10.51
CA GLN A 228 7.32 0.31 -10.87
C GLN A 228 6.62 -1.03 -10.59
N ALA A 229 7.28 -2.16 -10.86
CA ALA A 229 6.71 -3.48 -10.63
C ALA A 229 6.46 -3.74 -9.13
N PHE A 230 7.40 -3.36 -8.26
CA PHE A 230 7.19 -3.43 -6.81
C PHE A 230 6.01 -2.55 -6.36
N ALA A 231 5.91 -1.32 -6.85
CA ALA A 231 4.79 -0.44 -6.51
C ALA A 231 3.43 -1.00 -6.97
N GLU A 232 3.38 -1.62 -8.16
CA GLU A 232 2.18 -2.27 -8.68
C GLU A 232 1.80 -3.52 -7.88
N GLN A 233 2.77 -4.38 -7.56
CA GLN A 233 2.57 -5.54 -6.67
C GLN A 233 2.05 -5.09 -5.30
N GLY A 234 2.69 -4.09 -4.69
CA GLY A 234 2.30 -3.49 -3.41
C GLY A 234 0.86 -3.00 -3.42
N ARG A 235 0.47 -2.24 -4.45
CA ARG A 235 -0.92 -1.75 -4.61
C ARG A 235 -1.92 -2.91 -4.68
N ASN A 236 -1.63 -3.92 -5.49
CA ASN A 236 -2.54 -5.04 -5.69
C ASN A 236 -2.68 -5.86 -4.40
N GLY A 237 -1.58 -6.11 -3.68
CA GLY A 237 -1.64 -6.81 -2.39
C GLY A 237 -2.29 -5.99 -1.29
N GLN A 238 -2.11 -4.66 -1.27
CA GLN A 238 -2.82 -3.76 -0.37
C GLN A 238 -4.34 -3.87 -0.53
N GLN A 239 -4.85 -3.93 -1.76
CA GLN A 239 -6.29 -4.06 -2.02
C GLN A 239 -6.84 -5.35 -1.43
N VAL A 240 -6.14 -6.47 -1.61
CA VAL A 240 -6.52 -7.79 -1.06
C VAL A 240 -6.48 -7.78 0.47
N LEU A 241 -5.44 -7.21 1.07
CA LEU A 241 -5.32 -7.12 2.53
C LEU A 241 -6.34 -6.16 3.15
N ALA A 242 -6.68 -5.07 2.46
CA ALA A 242 -7.72 -4.13 2.88
C ALA A 242 -9.10 -4.80 2.82
N TRP A 243 -9.36 -5.58 1.77
CA TRP A 243 -10.56 -6.40 1.69
C TRP A 243 -10.63 -7.41 2.85
N LEU A 244 -9.54 -8.13 3.13
CA LEU A 244 -9.46 -9.07 4.24
C LEU A 244 -9.78 -8.42 5.58
N ALA A 245 -9.19 -7.25 5.86
CA ALA A 245 -9.43 -6.49 7.10
C ALA A 245 -10.88 -5.97 7.22
N ALA A 246 -11.62 -5.89 6.10
CA ALA A 246 -13.03 -5.49 6.10
C ALA A 246 -13.99 -6.65 6.41
N GLN A 247 -13.54 -7.90 6.25
CA GLN A 247 -14.36 -9.09 6.44
C GLN A 247 -14.58 -9.42 7.92
N ASP A 248 -15.72 -10.07 8.19
CA ASP A 248 -15.91 -10.82 9.42
C ASP A 248 -15.56 -12.29 9.16
N LEU A 249 -14.38 -12.71 9.64
CA LEU A 249 -13.86 -14.05 9.39
C LEU A 249 -14.65 -15.16 10.10
N ALA A 250 -15.61 -14.81 10.98
CA ALA A 250 -16.53 -15.77 11.58
C ALA A 250 -17.75 -16.09 10.68
N MET A 251 -17.97 -15.30 9.62
CA MET A 251 -19.08 -15.45 8.69
C MET A 251 -18.62 -16.07 7.37
N PRO A 252 -19.52 -16.74 6.62
CA PRO A 252 -19.22 -17.21 5.28
C PRO A 252 -18.73 -16.06 4.40
N LEU A 253 -17.54 -16.22 3.83
CA LEU A 253 -17.01 -15.28 2.85
C LEU A 253 -17.65 -15.53 1.49
N GLY A 254 -17.82 -14.48 0.70
CA GLY A 254 -18.32 -14.59 -0.66
C GLY A 254 -17.90 -13.38 -1.47
N LEU A 255 -17.49 -13.63 -2.71
CA LEU A 255 -17.18 -12.59 -3.68
C LEU A 255 -18.10 -12.73 -4.88
N GLU A 256 -18.78 -11.64 -5.25
CA GLU A 256 -19.66 -11.62 -6.41
C GLU A 256 -19.05 -10.76 -7.52
N ALA A 257 -18.64 -11.37 -8.63
CA ALA A 257 -18.02 -10.63 -9.74
C ALA A 257 -18.89 -9.48 -10.30
N ALA A 258 -20.22 -9.54 -10.11
CA ALA A 258 -21.15 -8.47 -10.49
C ALA A 258 -21.06 -7.23 -9.58
N ARG A 259 -20.59 -7.37 -8.33
CA ARG A 259 -20.31 -6.26 -7.42
C ARG A 259 -18.96 -5.65 -7.78
N ALA A 260 -18.95 -4.34 -8.07
CA ALA A 260 -17.75 -3.64 -8.51
C ALA A 260 -16.58 -3.72 -7.52
N GLU A 261 -16.87 -3.74 -6.22
CA GLU A 261 -15.86 -3.88 -5.16
C GLU A 261 -15.18 -5.25 -5.19
N ASP A 262 -15.98 -6.32 -5.31
CA ASP A 262 -15.50 -7.69 -5.31
C ASP A 262 -14.72 -7.98 -6.60
N GLY A 263 -15.22 -7.50 -7.75
CA GLY A 263 -14.50 -7.55 -9.02
C GLY A 263 -13.14 -6.81 -8.97
N ALA A 264 -13.05 -5.72 -8.22
CA ALA A 264 -11.78 -5.02 -8.02
C ALA A 264 -10.78 -5.83 -7.18
N VAL A 265 -11.27 -6.56 -6.16
CA VAL A 265 -10.45 -7.47 -5.33
C VAL A 265 -9.97 -8.67 -6.14
N MET A 266 -10.86 -9.29 -6.92
CA MET A 266 -10.51 -10.39 -7.84
C MET A 266 -9.43 -9.96 -8.85
N ALA A 267 -9.61 -8.79 -9.48
CA ALA A 267 -8.62 -8.25 -10.41
C ALA A 267 -7.28 -7.92 -9.73
N ALA A 268 -7.31 -7.44 -8.47
CA ALA A 268 -6.11 -7.19 -7.69
C ALA A 268 -5.37 -8.50 -7.35
N ALA A 269 -6.08 -9.52 -6.89
CA ALA A 269 -5.52 -10.85 -6.61
C ALA A 269 -4.86 -11.46 -7.86
N GLN A 270 -5.55 -11.43 -9.00
CA GLN A 270 -4.99 -11.92 -10.27
C GLN A 270 -3.72 -11.17 -10.67
N ARG A 271 -3.71 -9.83 -10.60
CA ARG A 271 -2.53 -9.02 -10.93
C ARG A 271 -1.38 -9.24 -9.95
N TRP A 272 -1.68 -9.50 -8.68
CA TRP A 272 -0.66 -9.84 -7.69
C TRP A 272 -0.01 -11.18 -8.02
N LEU A 273 -0.79 -12.21 -8.36
CA LEU A 273 -0.27 -13.52 -8.80
C LEU A 273 0.62 -13.39 -10.05
N LEU A 274 0.20 -12.59 -11.03
CA LEU A 274 0.99 -12.34 -12.24
C LEU A 274 2.30 -11.58 -11.99
N SER A 275 2.43 -10.90 -10.84
CA SER A 275 3.64 -10.18 -10.46
C SER A 275 4.70 -11.07 -9.80
N LEU A 276 4.34 -12.29 -9.40
CA LEU A 276 5.30 -13.22 -8.81
C LEU A 276 6.34 -13.67 -9.83
N PRO A 277 7.62 -13.83 -9.42
CA PRO A 277 8.64 -14.39 -10.30
C PRO A 277 8.21 -15.79 -10.75
N GLN A 278 8.19 -16.00 -12.06
CA GLN A 278 7.87 -17.31 -12.63
C GLN A 278 8.98 -18.30 -12.26
N PRO A 279 8.65 -19.54 -11.86
CA PRO A 279 9.67 -20.57 -11.69
C PRO A 279 10.42 -20.73 -13.03
N ALA A 280 11.75 -20.75 -12.98
CA ALA A 280 12.55 -21.05 -14.16
C ALA A 280 12.12 -22.43 -14.68
N ALA A 281 11.64 -22.47 -15.93
CA ALA A 281 11.18 -23.67 -16.62
C ALA A 281 12.33 -24.66 -16.88
#